data_AF-A0A1X6P608-F1
#
_entry.id   AF-A0A1X6P608-F1
#
_cell.length_a   1.000
_cell.length_b   1.000
_cell.length_c   1.000
_cell.angle_alpha   90.00
_cell.angle_beta   90.00
_cell.angle_gamma   90.00
#
_symmetry.space_group_name_H-M   'P 1'
#
loop_
_entity.id
_entity.type
_entity.pdbx_description
1 polymer ?
#
loop_
_entity_poly.entity_id
_entity_poly.type
_entity_poly.pdbx_seq_one_letter_code
_entity_poly.pdbx_strand_id
1 'polypeptide(L)'
;MELAADEELLAMEFAPALAASGFTLSIRPSRPPTQRLRLTSVPFSRNVVFGVDDVVEMLGAVKAGATPTDGEGGAVALRPARWRAVLASRACRKSVMIGAALGRAQMTRVLVHLAGLSHPWTCPHGRPTMRHLWDLSGGGAWRRREGER
;
A
#
# COMPACT_ATOMS: atom_id res chain seq x y z
N MET A 1 -21.46 -13.51 6.58
CA MET A 1 -21.39 -12.04 6.66
C MET A 1 -22.68 -11.52 6.05
N GLU A 2 -23.16 -10.38 6.52
CA GLU A 2 -24.32 -9.72 5.92
C GLU A 2 -23.77 -8.62 5.01
N LEU A 3 -24.17 -8.65 3.74
CA LEU A 3 -23.77 -7.70 2.70
C LEU A 3 -25.01 -7.27 1.93
N ALA A 4 -25.01 -6.06 1.37
CA ALA A 4 -26.06 -5.69 0.42
C ALA A 4 -26.04 -6.62 -0.82
N ALA A 5 -27.16 -6.74 -1.54
CA ALA A 5 -27.27 -7.71 -2.63
C ALA A 5 -26.25 -7.48 -3.76
N ASP A 6 -25.93 -6.21 -4.04
CA ASP A 6 -24.90 -5.80 -5.00
C ASP A 6 -23.49 -6.10 -4.48
N GLU A 7 -23.22 -5.89 -3.18
CA GLU A 7 -21.96 -6.25 -2.54
C GLU A 7 -21.72 -7.76 -2.51
N GLU A 8 -22.77 -8.55 -2.25
CA GLU A 8 -22.71 -10.00 -2.29
C GLU A 8 -22.30 -10.48 -3.69
N LEU A 9 -22.88 -9.90 -4.75
CA LEU A 9 -22.55 -10.24 -6.13
C LEU A 9 -21.10 -9.88 -6.47
N LEU A 10 -20.66 -8.68 -6.12
CA LEU A 10 -19.27 -8.24 -6.31
C LEU A 10 -18.28 -9.11 -5.53
N ALA A 11 -18.61 -9.50 -4.30
CA ALA A 11 -17.76 -10.36 -3.50
C ALA A 11 -17.58 -11.75 -4.13
N MET A 12 -18.62 -12.26 -4.80
CA MET A 12 -18.55 -13.51 -5.56
C MET A 12 -17.71 -13.35 -6.83
N GLU A 13 -17.90 -12.26 -7.57
CA GLU A 13 -17.15 -11.94 -8.80
C GLU A 13 -15.65 -11.74 -8.54
N PHE A 14 -15.31 -10.99 -7.49
CA PHE A 14 -13.94 -10.64 -7.12
C PHE A 14 -13.34 -11.58 -6.05
N ALA A 15 -13.94 -12.74 -5.82
CA ALA A 15 -13.45 -13.72 -4.84
C ALA A 15 -11.95 -14.09 -5.02
N PRO A 16 -11.40 -14.25 -6.23
CA PRO A 16 -9.97 -14.50 -6.41
C PRO A 16 -9.09 -13.34 -5.94
N ALA A 17 -9.50 -12.08 -6.16
CA ALA A 17 -8.75 -10.90 -5.74
C ALA A 17 -8.80 -10.70 -4.22
N LEU A 18 -9.95 -10.99 -3.60
CA LEU A 18 -10.10 -11.04 -2.14
C LEU A 18 -9.20 -12.14 -1.54
N ALA A 19 -9.16 -13.31 -2.15
CA ALA A 19 -8.32 -14.43 -1.72
C ALA A 19 -6.82 -14.10 -1.84
N ALA A 20 -6.38 -13.49 -2.95
CA ALA A 20 -5.02 -12.96 -3.11
C ALA A 20 -4.67 -11.90 -2.05
N SER A 21 -5.70 -11.26 -1.49
CA SER A 21 -5.56 -10.28 -0.42
C SER A 21 -5.61 -10.89 0.99
N GLY A 22 -5.80 -12.21 1.10
CA GLY A 22 -5.85 -12.99 2.34
C GLY A 22 -7.26 -13.24 2.87
N PHE A 23 -8.30 -12.87 2.12
CA PHE A 23 -9.70 -13.01 2.52
C PHE A 23 -10.36 -14.15 1.73
N THR A 24 -10.63 -15.28 2.37
CA THR A 24 -11.27 -16.44 1.70
C THR A 24 -12.75 -16.46 1.98
N LEU A 25 -13.55 -16.55 0.91
CA LEU A 25 -15.00 -16.66 0.97
C LEU A 25 -15.44 -18.10 0.69
N SER A 26 -16.45 -18.55 1.42
CA SER A 26 -17.21 -19.76 1.14
C SER A 26 -18.64 -19.40 0.75
N ILE A 27 -19.09 -19.95 -0.38
CA ILE A 27 -20.44 -19.74 -0.93
C ILE A 27 -21.38 -20.82 -0.37
N ARG A 28 -22.55 -20.38 0.09
CA ARG A 28 -23.62 -21.19 0.68
C ARG A 28 -24.91 -20.97 -0.14
N PRO A 29 -25.08 -21.70 -1.26
CA PRO A 29 -26.17 -21.44 -2.20
C PRO A 29 -27.57 -21.71 -1.63
N SER A 30 -27.67 -22.52 -0.57
CA SER A 30 -28.94 -22.80 0.11
C SER A 30 -29.45 -21.68 1.02
N ARG A 31 -28.66 -20.61 1.23
CA ARG A 31 -29.07 -19.45 2.02
C ARG A 31 -29.78 -18.42 1.13
N PRO A 32 -30.69 -17.61 1.69
CA PRO A 32 -31.31 -16.52 0.95
C PRO A 32 -30.24 -15.53 0.45
N PRO A 33 -30.55 -14.73 -0.60
CA PRO A 33 -29.72 -13.60 -1.01
C PRO A 33 -29.32 -12.74 0.21
N THR A 34 -28.15 -12.10 0.14
CA THR A 34 -27.48 -11.34 1.22
C THR A 34 -26.90 -12.18 2.36
N GLN A 35 -27.11 -13.51 2.36
CA GLN A 35 -26.63 -14.43 3.40
C GLN A 35 -25.83 -15.62 2.85
N ARG A 36 -25.46 -15.60 1.57
CA ARG A 36 -24.79 -16.73 0.90
C ARG A 36 -23.30 -16.77 1.17
N LEU A 37 -22.71 -15.72 1.74
CA LEU A 37 -21.26 -15.64 1.92
C LEU A 37 -20.81 -15.82 3.37
N ARG A 38 -19.78 -16.64 3.55
CA ARG A 38 -19.04 -16.74 4.81
C ARG A 38 -17.57 -16.43 4.59
N LEU A 39 -17.03 -15.51 5.39
CA LEU A 39 -15.60 -15.31 5.53
C LEU A 39 -15.01 -16.47 6.32
N THR A 40 -14.11 -17.24 5.71
CA THR A 40 -13.47 -18.41 6.34
C THR A 40 -12.02 -18.15 6.69
N SER A 41 -11.36 -17.21 6.01
CA SER A 41 -10.00 -16.79 6.29
C SER A 41 -9.91 -15.27 6.22
N VAL A 42 -9.09 -14.70 7.10
CA VAL A 42 -8.74 -13.28 7.14
C VAL A 42 -7.25 -13.14 7.35
N PRO A 43 -6.62 -12.09 6.79
CA PRO A 43 -5.23 -11.85 7.07
C PRO A 43 -5.02 -11.34 8.51
N PHE A 44 -3.80 -11.51 9.00
CA PHE A 44 -3.38 -11.06 10.33
C PHE A 44 -1.96 -10.51 10.27
N SER A 45 -1.72 -9.43 11.01
CA SER A 45 -0.38 -8.85 11.18
C SER A 45 -0.18 -8.32 12.60
N ARG A 46 0.66 -9.01 13.38
CA ARG A 46 1.03 -8.64 14.77
C ARG A 46 -0.17 -8.46 15.70
N ASN A 47 -0.76 -7.27 15.75
CA ASN A 47 -1.89 -6.91 16.59
C ASN A 47 -3.09 -6.40 15.77
N VAL A 48 -3.03 -6.55 14.44
CA VAL A 48 -4.09 -6.16 13.51
C VAL A 48 -4.69 -7.43 12.92
N VAL A 49 -5.94 -7.69 13.28
CA VAL A 49 -6.79 -8.71 12.64
C VAL A 49 -7.73 -8.00 11.67
N PHE A 50 -7.82 -8.52 10.46
CA PHE A 50 -8.73 -8.03 9.43
C PHE A 50 -10.06 -8.77 9.50
N GLY A 51 -11.13 -8.20 8.94
CA GLY A 51 -12.48 -8.71 9.10
C GLY A 51 -13.41 -8.31 7.97
N VAL A 52 -14.71 -8.38 8.25
CA VAL A 52 -15.77 -8.09 7.28
C VAL A 52 -15.73 -6.63 6.82
N ASP A 53 -15.47 -5.68 7.73
CA ASP A 53 -15.39 -4.25 7.38
C ASP A 53 -14.31 -3.97 6.33
N ASP A 54 -13.18 -4.69 6.38
CA ASP A 54 -12.12 -4.56 5.38
C ASP A 54 -12.56 -5.13 4.02
N VAL A 55 -13.41 -6.16 4.00
CA VAL A 55 -14.02 -6.68 2.78
C VAL A 55 -14.99 -5.65 2.19
N VAL A 56 -15.85 -5.05 3.02
CA VAL A 56 -16.77 -3.99 2.60
C VAL A 56 -16.00 -2.80 2.02
N GLU A 57 -14.89 -2.37 2.65
CA GLU A 57 -14.03 -1.31 2.12
C GLU A 57 -13.49 -1.66 0.72
N MET A 58 -12.97 -2.88 0.55
CA MET A 58 -12.45 -3.33 -0.74
C MET A 58 -13.55 -3.39 -1.82
N LEU A 59 -14.76 -3.85 -1.47
CA LEU A 59 -15.89 -3.87 -2.40
C LEU A 59 -16.34 -2.45 -2.76
N GLY A 60 -16.32 -1.52 -1.80
CA GLY A 60 -16.58 -0.10 -2.04
C GLY A 60 -15.59 0.51 -3.04
N ALA A 61 -14.31 0.15 -2.95
CA ALA A 61 -13.29 0.57 -3.91
C ALA A 61 -13.57 0.01 -5.32
N VAL A 62 -13.94 -1.26 -5.44
CA VAL A 62 -14.33 -1.88 -6.71
C VAL A 62 -15.56 -1.19 -7.31
N LYS A 63 -16.59 -0.89 -6.51
CA LYS A 63 -17.76 -0.12 -6.94
C LYS A 63 -17.39 1.26 -7.47
N ALA A 64 -16.37 1.89 -6.90
CA ALA A 64 -15.84 3.18 -7.35
C ALA A 64 -14.96 3.09 -8.60
N GLY A 65 -14.81 1.89 -9.20
CA GLY A 65 -14.06 1.67 -10.44
C GLY A 65 -12.63 1.20 -10.22
N ALA A 66 -12.21 0.90 -8.99
CA ALA A 66 -10.89 0.33 -8.74
C ALA A 66 -10.81 -1.08 -9.32
N THR A 67 -9.76 -1.35 -10.10
CA THR A 67 -9.46 -2.68 -10.61
C THR A 67 -8.48 -3.39 -9.68
N PRO A 68 -8.56 -4.73 -9.57
CA PRO A 68 -7.60 -5.51 -8.81
C PRO A 68 -6.13 -5.29 -9.24
N THR A 69 -5.88 -4.79 -10.46
CA THR A 69 -4.56 -4.45 -11.01
C THR A 69 -4.01 -3.09 -10.61
N ASP A 70 -4.77 -2.25 -9.90
CA ASP A 70 -4.34 -0.90 -9.51
C ASP A 70 -3.33 -0.88 -8.34
N GLY A 71 -2.85 -2.06 -7.92
CA GLY A 71 -1.76 -2.18 -6.95
C GLY A 71 -0.43 -1.72 -7.53
N GLU A 72 0.20 -0.72 -6.90
CA GLU A 72 1.59 -0.35 -7.20
C GLU A 72 2.50 -1.59 -7.16
N GLY A 73 3.19 -1.89 -8.27
CA GLY A 73 4.11 -3.03 -8.36
C GLY A 73 3.56 -4.29 -9.04
N GLY A 74 2.43 -4.22 -9.76
CA GLY A 74 1.95 -5.30 -10.62
C GLY A 74 1.33 -6.50 -9.89
N ALA A 75 1.11 -6.39 -8.58
CA ALA A 75 0.41 -7.40 -7.80
C ALA A 75 -1.09 -7.11 -7.81
N VAL A 76 -1.86 -8.06 -8.33
CA VAL A 76 -3.33 -8.03 -8.32
C VAL A 76 -3.82 -8.11 -6.86
N ALA A 77 -4.12 -6.99 -6.20
CA ALA A 77 -4.64 -7.01 -4.85
C ALA A 77 -5.40 -5.73 -4.46
N LEU A 78 -6.68 -5.89 -4.17
CA LEU A 78 -7.47 -4.90 -3.45
C LEU A 78 -6.93 -4.81 -2.01
N ARG A 79 -6.48 -3.64 -1.56
CA ARG A 79 -5.91 -3.47 -0.22
C ARG A 79 -6.72 -2.47 0.61
N PRO A 80 -7.28 -2.88 1.75
CA PRO A 80 -7.96 -1.96 2.66
C PRO A 80 -6.96 -0.96 3.26
N ALA A 81 -7.44 0.19 3.73
CA ALA A 81 -6.62 1.26 4.30
C ALA A 81 -5.74 0.77 5.46
N ARG A 82 -6.28 -0.13 6.29
CA ARG A 82 -5.54 -0.74 7.41
C ARG A 82 -4.36 -1.59 6.93
N TRP A 83 -4.48 -2.25 5.77
CA TRP A 83 -3.36 -2.99 5.17
C TRP A 83 -2.25 -2.03 4.72
N ARG A 84 -2.63 -0.94 4.04
CA ARG A 84 -1.69 0.12 3.63
C ARG A 84 -0.96 0.70 4.84
N ALA A 85 -1.66 0.98 5.94
CA ALA A 85 -1.06 1.48 7.19
C ALA A 85 -0.07 0.48 7.83
N VAL A 86 -0.41 -0.81 7.84
CA VAL A 86 0.47 -1.89 8.32
C VAL A 86 1.75 -1.95 7.47
N LEU A 87 1.63 -1.91 6.14
CA LEU A 87 2.78 -1.93 5.24
C LEU A 87 3.65 -0.68 5.41
N ALA A 88 3.05 0.51 5.48
CA ALA A 88 3.77 1.76 5.72
C ALA A 88 4.59 1.70 7.02
N SER A 89 3.97 1.24 8.11
CA SER A 89 4.64 1.08 9.41
C SER A 89 5.79 0.07 9.36
N ARG A 90 5.64 -1.03 8.62
CA ARG A 90 6.70 -2.02 8.42
C ARG A 90 7.86 -1.47 7.60
N ALA A 91 7.56 -0.75 6.52
CA ALA A 91 8.57 -0.11 5.68
C ALA A 91 9.41 0.85 6.52
N CYS A 92 8.77 1.78 7.25
CA CYS A 92 9.46 2.77 8.08
C CYS A 92 10.38 2.14 9.14
N ARG A 93 9.92 1.11 9.86
CA ARG A 93 10.74 0.43 10.88
C ARG A 93 11.89 -0.41 10.31
N LYS A 94 11.83 -0.80 9.04
CA LYS A 94 12.91 -1.52 8.34
C LYS A 94 13.84 -0.59 7.54
N SER A 95 13.48 0.69 7.38
CA SER A 95 14.27 1.66 6.64
C SER A 95 15.58 2.01 7.36
N VAL A 96 16.54 2.52 6.59
CA VAL A 96 17.75 3.12 7.13
C VAL A 96 17.36 4.32 8.01
N MET A 97 17.91 4.37 9.23
CA MET A 97 17.64 5.45 10.18
C MET A 97 18.49 6.69 9.88
N ILE A 98 17.93 7.87 10.17
CA ILE A 98 18.70 9.12 10.17
C ILE A 98 19.85 8.99 11.18
N GLY A 99 21.05 9.42 10.77
CA GLY A 99 22.27 9.30 11.56
C GLY A 99 23.02 7.97 11.37
N ALA A 100 22.46 6.99 10.65
CA ALA A 100 23.18 5.77 10.32
C ALA A 100 24.30 6.07 9.30
N ALA A 101 25.54 5.67 9.61
CA ALA A 101 26.65 5.72 8.67
C ALA A 101 26.44 4.71 7.52
N LEU A 102 26.61 5.18 6.28
CA LEU A 102 26.45 4.37 5.08
C LEU A 102 27.72 4.38 4.23
N GLY A 103 28.14 3.20 3.79
CA GLY A 103 29.17 3.07 2.75
C GLY A 103 28.64 3.43 1.37
N ARG A 104 29.55 3.74 0.43
CA ARG A 104 29.18 4.12 -0.96
C ARG A 104 28.25 3.11 -1.62
N ALA A 105 28.53 1.82 -1.48
CA ALA A 105 27.69 0.76 -2.05
C ALA A 105 26.25 0.75 -1.49
N GLN A 106 26.07 1.05 -0.20
CA GLN A 106 24.73 1.15 0.39
C GLN A 106 23.98 2.38 -0.13
N MET A 107 24.67 3.53 -0.20
CA MET A 107 24.09 4.76 -0.76
C MET A 107 23.65 4.56 -2.21
N THR A 108 24.49 3.96 -3.06
CA THR A 108 24.14 3.64 -4.45
C THR A 108 22.94 2.71 -4.53
N ARG A 109 22.87 1.68 -3.67
CA ARG A 109 21.73 0.74 -3.65
C ARG A 109 20.41 1.43 -3.34
N VAL A 110 20.39 2.40 -2.42
CA VAL A 110 19.19 3.20 -2.12
C VAL A 110 18.72 3.93 -3.37
N LEU A 111 19.63 4.58 -4.09
CA LEU A 111 19.28 5.32 -5.32
C LEU A 111 18.78 4.41 -6.43
N VAL A 112 19.42 3.26 -6.66
CA VAL A 112 18.98 2.27 -7.66
C VAL A 112 17.59 1.74 -7.34
N HIS A 113 17.32 1.41 -6.07
CA HIS A 113 16.00 0.95 -5.66
C HIS A 113 14.94 2.04 -5.86
N LEU A 114 15.22 3.29 -5.51
CA LEU A 114 14.30 4.41 -5.75
C LEU A 114 14.02 4.60 -7.25
N ALA A 115 15.04 4.49 -8.11
CA ALA A 115 14.90 4.62 -9.55
C ALA A 115 13.99 3.54 -10.18
N GLY A 116 13.83 2.39 -9.52
CA GLY A 116 12.94 1.31 -9.97
C GLY A 116 11.48 1.44 -9.53
N LEU A 117 11.12 2.44 -8.72
CA LEU A 117 9.75 2.65 -8.25
C LEU A 117 8.96 3.54 -9.21
N SER A 118 7.64 3.33 -9.30
CA SER A 118 6.74 4.20 -10.05
C SER A 118 6.59 5.59 -9.42
N HIS A 119 6.48 5.66 -8.09
CA HIS A 119 6.24 6.90 -7.34
C HIS A 119 7.30 7.12 -6.25
N PRO A 120 8.58 7.37 -6.60
CA PRO A 120 9.67 7.43 -5.64
C PRO A 120 9.73 8.72 -4.84
N TRP A 121 8.88 9.72 -5.10
CA TRP A 121 9.01 11.10 -4.59
C TRP A 121 8.52 11.29 -3.15
N THR A 122 7.70 10.36 -2.67
CA THR A 122 7.06 10.39 -1.35
C THR A 122 7.09 9.02 -0.71
N CYS A 123 7.37 8.97 0.59
CA CYS A 123 7.24 7.75 1.38
C CYS A 123 5.75 7.42 1.59
N PRO A 124 5.39 6.20 2.03
CA PRO A 124 3.99 5.82 2.23
C PRO A 124 3.26 6.60 3.35
N HIS A 125 3.97 7.47 4.08
CA HIS A 125 3.39 8.42 5.04
C HIS A 125 3.33 9.87 4.50
N GLY A 126 3.64 10.08 3.23
CA GLY A 126 3.60 11.39 2.57
C GLY A 126 4.84 12.27 2.75
N ARG A 127 5.91 11.80 3.41
CA ARG A 127 7.15 12.57 3.54
C ARG A 127 7.92 12.53 2.23
N PRO A 128 8.52 13.65 1.79
CA PRO A 128 9.34 13.63 0.59
C PRO A 128 10.60 12.79 0.76
N THR A 129 10.99 12.08 -0.29
CA THR A 129 12.19 11.23 -0.33
C THR A 129 13.42 11.98 -0.83
N MET A 130 13.24 12.90 -1.78
CA MET A 130 14.30 13.69 -2.40
C MET A 130 13.81 15.09 -2.79
N ARG A 131 14.76 16.02 -2.92
CA ARG A 131 14.54 17.41 -3.33
C ARG A 131 15.68 17.86 -4.23
N HIS A 132 15.36 18.64 -5.25
CA HIS A 132 16.36 19.34 -6.03
C HIS A 132 16.93 20.48 -5.19
N LEU A 133 18.25 20.53 -5.03
CA LEU A 133 18.92 21.58 -4.26
C LEU A 133 19.32 22.76 -5.15
N TRP A 134 19.97 22.48 -6.29
CA TRP A 134 20.58 23.51 -7.11
C TRP A 134 20.92 23.00 -8.52
N ASP A 135 20.84 23.88 -9.51
CA ASP A 135 21.28 23.61 -10.88
C ASP A 135 22.68 24.18 -11.12
N LEU A 136 23.64 23.30 -11.44
CA LEU A 136 25.04 23.67 -11.68
C LEU A 136 25.28 24.20 -13.11
N SER A 137 24.28 24.15 -13.99
CA SER A 137 24.40 24.61 -15.38
C SER A 137 24.61 26.13 -15.50
N GLY A 138 24.16 26.90 -14.50
CA GLY A 138 24.18 28.37 -14.51
C GLY A 138 25.51 29.06 -14.16
N GLY A 139 26.62 28.32 -13.98
CA GLY A 139 27.96 28.89 -13.78
C GLY A 139 28.18 29.72 -12.49
N GLY A 140 27.20 29.81 -11.60
CA GLY A 140 27.32 30.55 -10.35
C GLY A 140 28.19 29.82 -9.33
N ALA A 141 29.36 30.39 -9.01
CA ALA A 141 30.21 29.91 -7.92
C ALA A 141 29.47 30.00 -6.58
N TRP A 142 29.48 28.90 -5.81
CA TRP A 142 28.93 28.86 -4.45
C TRP A 142 29.72 29.80 -3.53
N ARG A 143 29.10 30.86 -3.01
CA ARG A 143 29.64 31.67 -1.92
C ARG A 143 29.04 31.19 -0.60
N ARG A 144 29.88 30.69 0.31
CA ARG A 144 29.52 30.43 1.71
C ARG A 144 29.02 31.75 2.31
N ARG A 145 27.80 31.80 2.83
CA ARG A 145 27.42 32.86 3.78
C ARG A 145 28.12 32.55 5.09
N GLU A 146 29.20 33.26 5.38
CA GLU A 146 29.73 33.32 6.74
C GLU A 146 28.82 34.24 7.56
N GLY A 147 28.29 33.72 8.67
CA GLY A 147 27.61 34.53 9.69
C GLY A 147 26.11 34.30 9.81
N GLU A 148 25.72 33.25 10.52
CA GLU A 148 24.55 33.31 11.41
C GLU A 148 24.84 32.35 12.58
N ARG A 149 25.27 32.94 13.69
CA ARG A 149 25.34 32.30 15.01
C ARG A 149 24.04 32.57 15.73
#